data_AF-A0A524CL96-F1
#
_entry.id   AF-A0A524CL96-F1
#
_cell.length_a   1.000
_cell.length_b   1.000
_cell.length_c   1.000
_cell.angle_alpha   90.00
_cell.angle_beta   90.00
_cell.angle_gamma   90.00
#
_symmetry.space_group_name_H-M   'P 1'
#
loop_
_entity.id
_entity.type
_entity.pdbx_description
1 polymer ?
#
loop_
_entity_poly.entity_id
_entity_poly.type
_entity_poly.pdbx_seq_one_letter_code
_entity_poly.pdbx_strand_id
1 'polypeptide(L)'
;MLSYFDTRVGPKVFLKSPENFEDEKLERITQFLDLDTEAFFIHEFDKIKSINYKFEIPSRRARGNVESLMISIILIDEELQSDLLKEILEQF
;
A
#
# COMPACT_ATOMS: atom_id res chain seq x y z
N MET A 1 0.26 3.06 6.31
CA MET A 1 1.54 3.14 5.57
C MET A 1 1.26 3.70 4.18
N LEU A 2 2.12 4.56 3.67
CA LEU A 2 2.12 5.02 2.29
C LEU A 2 3.37 4.47 1.59
N SER A 3 3.17 3.90 0.41
CA SER A 3 4.22 3.34 -0.44
C SER A 3 4.08 3.87 -1.87
N TYR A 4 5.18 3.84 -2.62
CA TYR A 4 5.26 4.34 -3.99
C TYR A 4 6.18 3.45 -4.83
N PHE A 5 6.03 3.53 -6.15
CA PHE A 5 6.91 2.83 -7.08
C PHE A 5 8.08 3.72 -7.51
N ASP A 6 9.31 3.39 -7.13
CA ASP A 6 10.49 4.03 -7.72
C ASP A 6 10.93 3.24 -8.96
N THR A 7 10.83 3.87 -10.12
CA THR A 7 11.17 3.26 -11.42
C THR A 7 12.57 2.65 -11.54
N ARG A 8 13.52 2.97 -10.66
CA ARG A 8 14.89 2.44 -10.69
C ARG A 8 15.11 1.23 -9.79
N VAL A 9 14.32 1.09 -8.73
CA VAL A 9 14.58 0.17 -7.61
C VAL A 9 13.36 -0.64 -7.20
N GLY A 10 12.16 -0.28 -7.68
CA GLY A 10 10.91 -0.94 -7.38
C GLY A 10 10.11 -0.28 -6.25
N PRO A 11 9.15 -1.02 -5.67
CA PRO A 11 8.29 -0.52 -4.60
C PRO A 11 9.07 -0.12 -3.34
N LYS A 12 8.68 0.99 -2.72
CA LYS A 12 9.30 1.52 -1.50
C LYS A 12 8.27 2.06 -0.52
N VAL A 13 8.59 1.95 0.77
CA VAL A 13 7.87 2.67 1.83
C VAL A 13 8.25 4.14 1.77
N PHE A 14 7.25 5.02 1.64
CA PHE A 14 7.42 6.48 1.73
C PHE A 14 7.20 6.97 3.16
N LEU A 15 6.13 6.48 3.81
CA LEU A 15 5.75 6.87 5.17
C LEU A 15 5.14 5.67 5.88
N LYS A 16 5.53 5.44 7.14
CA LYS A 16 4.90 4.43 8.00
C LYS A 16 4.64 5.00 9.39
N SER A 17 3.61 4.50 10.04
CA SER A 17 3.29 4.80 11.43
C SER A 17 2.75 3.53 12.10
N PRO A 18 3.28 3.14 13.27
CA PRO A 18 4.43 3.75 13.95
C PRO A 18 5.76 3.49 13.20
N GLU A 19 6.78 4.34 13.40
CA GLU A 19 8.05 4.28 12.64
C GLU A 19 8.88 3.03 12.92
N ASN A 20 8.70 2.41 14.08
CA ASN A 20 9.47 1.28 14.59
C ASN A 20 8.92 -0.10 14.20
N PHE A 21 8.02 -0.16 13.22
CA PHE A 21 7.49 -1.43 12.71
C PHE A 21 8.52 -2.17 11.85
N GLU A 22 8.61 -3.50 12.00
CA GLU A 22 9.57 -4.38 11.31
C GLU A 22 9.54 -4.24 9.78
N ASP A 23 10.68 -3.89 9.18
CA ASP A 23 10.78 -3.57 7.76
C ASP A 23 10.52 -4.77 6.84
N GLU A 24 10.97 -5.98 7.17
CA GLU A 24 10.83 -7.16 6.30
C GLU A 24 9.37 -7.50 5.95
N LYS A 25 8.45 -7.34 6.92
CA LYS A 25 7.02 -7.60 6.69
C LYS A 25 6.37 -6.50 5.87
N LEU A 26 6.82 -5.25 6.01
CA LEU A 26 6.34 -4.13 5.22
C LEU A 26 6.82 -4.23 3.77
N GLU A 27 8.06 -4.67 3.55
CA GLU A 27 8.61 -4.89 2.22
C GLU A 27 7.75 -5.87 1.41
N ARG A 28 7.30 -6.98 2.03
CA ARG A 28 6.36 -7.91 1.40
C ARG A 28 5.06 -7.24 0.97
N ILE A 29 4.52 -6.34 1.78
CA ILE A 29 3.29 -5.59 1.43
C ILE A 29 3.57 -4.64 0.27
N THR A 30 4.72 -3.95 0.25
CA THR A 30 5.05 -3.04 -0.85
C THR A 30 5.21 -3.74 -2.19
N GLN A 31 5.56 -5.03 -2.23
CA GLN A 31 5.68 -5.78 -3.48
C GLN A 31 4.36 -5.83 -4.27
N PHE A 32 3.21 -5.70 -3.60
CA PHE A 32 1.93 -5.64 -4.29
C PHE A 32 1.86 -4.45 -5.25
N LEU A 33 2.58 -3.35 -5.03
CA LEU A 33 2.59 -2.17 -5.92
C LEU A 33 3.07 -2.48 -7.35
N ASP A 34 3.86 -3.55 -7.53
CA ASP A 34 4.36 -4.03 -8.84
C ASP A 34 3.45 -5.08 -9.49
N LEU A 35 2.50 -5.63 -8.73
CA LEU A 35 1.58 -6.66 -9.22
C LEU A 35 0.35 -6.04 -9.89
N ASP A 36 -0.13 -6.68 -10.95
CA ASP A 36 -1.41 -6.34 -11.58
C ASP A 36 -2.55 -6.90 -10.72
N THR A 37 -3.06 -6.07 -9.81
CA THR A 37 -4.18 -6.40 -8.90
C THR A 37 -5.25 -5.34 -9.02
N GLU A 38 -6.43 -5.62 -8.48
CA GLU A 38 -7.45 -4.60 -8.25
C GLU A 38 -6.89 -3.42 -7.45
N ALA A 39 -7.49 -2.24 -7.66
CA ALA A 39 -7.12 -1.02 -6.94
C ALA A 39 -7.27 -1.20 -5.43
N PHE A 40 -8.37 -1.79 -4.98
CA PHE A 40 -8.58 -2.16 -3.58
C PHE A 40 -8.44 -3.68 -3.41
N PHE A 41 -7.66 -4.11 -2.42
CA PHE A 41 -7.55 -5.53 -2.09
C PHE A 41 -7.14 -5.75 -0.64
N ILE A 42 -7.48 -6.92 -0.14
CA ILE A 42 -7.11 -7.38 1.20
C ILE A 42 -6.13 -8.53 1.04
N HIS A 43 -5.04 -8.49 1.77
CA HIS A 43 -4.07 -9.57 1.82
C HIS A 43 -3.77 -9.94 3.26
N GLU A 44 -3.80 -11.23 3.55
CA GLU A 44 -3.59 -11.79 4.87
C GLU A 44 -2.44 -12.81 4.81
N PHE A 45 -1.49 -12.67 5.72
CA PHE A 45 -0.37 -13.59 5.88
C PHE A 45 0.07 -13.61 7.33
N ASP A 46 0.41 -14.80 7.84
CA ASP A 46 0.73 -15.02 9.25
C ASP A 46 -0.38 -14.48 10.17
N LYS A 47 -0.07 -13.46 10.97
CA LYS A 47 -0.98 -12.74 11.88
C LYS A 47 -1.25 -11.31 11.41
N ILE A 48 -0.90 -11.01 10.16
CA ILE A 48 -0.98 -9.68 9.57
C ILE A 48 -2.06 -9.68 8.51
N LYS A 49 -3.01 -8.76 8.69
CA LYS A 49 -3.99 -8.39 7.66
C LYS A 49 -3.63 -7.01 7.14
N SER A 50 -3.50 -6.90 5.83
CA SER A 50 -3.25 -5.65 5.12
C SER A 50 -4.44 -5.32 4.21
N ILE A 51 -4.92 -4.09 4.32
CA ILE A 51 -5.98 -3.55 3.48
C ILE A 51 -5.32 -2.46 2.65
N ASN A 52 -5.33 -2.64 1.34
CA ASN A 52 -4.48 -1.92 0.42
C ASN A 52 -5.34 -1.21 -0.63
N TYR A 53 -4.99 0.04 -0.91
CA TYR A 53 -5.58 0.83 -1.98
C TYR A 53 -4.49 1.45 -2.85
N LYS A 54 -4.44 1.05 -4.12
CA LYS A 54 -3.55 1.57 -5.15
C LYS A 54 -4.24 2.67 -5.94
N PHE A 55 -3.50 3.73 -6.20
CA PHE A 55 -3.96 4.87 -7.00
C PHE A 55 -2.79 5.54 -7.69
N GLU A 56 -3.10 6.41 -8.64
CA GLU A 56 -2.12 7.17 -9.40
C GLU A 56 -2.32 8.67 -9.18
N ILE A 57 -1.23 9.42 -9.08
CA ILE A 57 -1.26 10.88 -9.05
C ILE A 57 -0.53 11.46 -10.27
N PRO A 58 -0.98 12.60 -10.82
CA PRO A 58 -0.24 13.26 -11.88
C PRO A 58 1.16 13.69 -11.43
N SER A 59 2.19 13.32 -12.19
CA SER A 59 3.58 13.70 -11.94
C SER A 59 4.30 14.01 -13.25
N ARG A 60 4.72 15.26 -13.43
CA ARG A 60 5.49 15.68 -14.63
C ARG A 60 6.87 15.03 -14.71
N ARG A 61 7.36 14.43 -13.62
CA ARG A 61 8.69 13.83 -13.54
C ARG A 61 8.68 12.34 -13.82
N ALA A 62 7.54 11.67 -13.63
CA ALA A 62 7.42 10.25 -13.85
C ALA A 62 7.13 9.92 -15.31
N ARG A 63 7.65 8.77 -15.77
CA ARG A 63 7.35 8.24 -17.10
C ARG A 63 5.86 7.91 -17.18
N GLY A 64 5.17 8.41 -18.21
CA GLY A 64 3.71 8.29 -18.32
C GLY A 64 2.94 9.41 -17.63
N ASN A 65 3.63 10.40 -17.06
CA ASN A 65 3.07 11.55 -16.33
C ASN A 65 2.28 11.18 -15.07
N VAL A 66 2.49 9.99 -14.50
CA VAL A 66 1.80 9.50 -13.31
C VAL A 66 2.79 8.83 -12.35
N GLU A 67 2.57 8.98 -11.06
CA GLU A 67 3.22 8.20 -10.02
C GLU A 67 2.22 7.23 -9.41
N SER A 68 2.63 5.98 -9.26
CA SER A 68 1.83 4.93 -8.62
C SER A 68 2.11 4.90 -7.12
N LEU A 69 1.06 4.97 -6.33
CA LEU A 69 1.10 4.92 -4.87
C LEU A 69 0.17 3.85 -4.34
N MET A 70 0.40 3.47 -3.09
CA MET A 70 -0.49 2.58 -2.35
C MET A 70 -0.55 2.98 -0.88
N ILE A 71 -1.77 3.17 -0.39
CA ILE A 71 -2.06 3.28 1.04
C ILE A 71 -2.38 1.89 1.56
N SER A 72 -1.72 1.52 2.65
CA SER A 72 -1.93 0.24 3.34
C SER A 72 -2.29 0.49 4.80
N ILE A 73 -3.41 -0.07 5.24
CA ILE A 73 -3.76 -0.22 6.65
C ILE A 73 -3.33 -1.62 7.07
N ILE A 74 -2.56 -1.72 8.15
CA ILE A 74 -1.96 -2.97 8.60
C ILE A 74 -2.49 -3.25 10.01
N LEU A 75 -3.05 -4.44 10.18
CA LEU A 75 -3.61 -4.94 11.43
C LEU A 75 -2.79 -6.16 11.86
N ILE A 76 -2.40 -6.23 13.13
CA ILE A 76 -1.70 -7.37 13.71
C ILE A 76 -2.57 -7.98 14.80
N ASP A 77 -2.85 -9.29 14.72
CA ASP A 77 -3.67 -10.00 15.71
C ASP A 77 -5.05 -9.34 15.98
N GLU A 78 -5.55 -8.54 15.02
CA GLU A 78 -6.81 -7.80 15.09
C GLU A 78 -7.68 -8.05 13.85
N GLU A 79 -8.99 -8.09 14.04
CA GLU A 79 -9.98 -8.09 12.96
C GLU A 79 -10.69 -6.74 12.86
N LEU A 80 -10.81 -6.22 11.63
CA LEU A 80 -11.55 -5.01 11.32
C LEU A 80 -12.50 -5.26 10.15
N GLN A 81 -13.67 -4.63 10.19
CA GLN A 81 -14.64 -4.64 9.09
C GLN A 81 -14.05 -3.91 7.87
N SER A 82 -13.82 -4.65 6.80
CA SER A 82 -13.17 -4.16 5.58
C SER A 82 -13.99 -3.13 4.80
N ASP A 83 -15.32 -3.20 4.90
CA ASP A 83 -16.22 -2.43 4.04
C ASP A 83 -16.15 -0.93 4.37
N LEU A 84 -16.13 -0.58 5.66
CA LEU A 84 -15.95 0.80 6.11
C LEU A 84 -14.60 1.37 5.64
N LEU A 85 -13.54 0.57 5.68
CA LEU A 85 -12.22 1.01 5.25
C LEU A 85 -12.14 1.22 3.75
N LYS A 86 -12.84 0.40 2.97
CA LYS A 86 -12.94 0.59 1.53
C LYS A 86 -13.56 1.95 1.20
N GLU A 87 -14.70 2.29 1.82
CA GLU A 87 -15.37 3.57 1.62
C GLU A 87 -14.51 4.78 1.99
N ILE A 88 -13.65 4.65 3.00
CA ILE A 88 -12.71 5.71 3.40
C ILE A 88 -11.55 5.81 2.41
N LEU A 89 -10.98 4.68 1.98
CA LEU A 89 -9.81 4.64 1.11
C LEU A 89 -10.13 5.09 -0.32
N GLU A 90 -11.31 4.78 -0.84
CA GLU A 90 -11.76 5.22 -2.17
C GLU A 90 -12.02 6.74 -2.28
N GLN A 91 -11.93 7.50 -1.18
CA GLN A 91 -12.04 8.97 -1.20
C GLN A 91 -10.71 9.69 -1.52
N PHE A 92 -9.60 8.95 -1.57
CA PHE A 92 -8.26 9.49 -1.87
C PHE A 92 -7.90 9.30 -3.35
#